data_AF-A0A929E3D5-F1
#
_entry.id   AF-A0A929E3D5-F1
#
_cell.length_a   1.000
_cell.length_b   1.000
_cell.length_c   1.000
_cell.angle_alpha   90.00
_cell.angle_beta   90.00
_cell.angle_gamma   90.00
#
_symmetry.space_group_name_H-M   'P 1'
#
loop_
_entity.id
_entity.type
_entity.pdbx_description
1 polymer ?
#
loop_
_entity_poly.entity_id
_entity_poly.type
_entity_poly.pdbx_seq_one_letter_code
_entity_poly.pdbx_strand_id
1 'polypeptide(L)'
;MILGDFGTSYSKFIDLSAVDPQPYMVASKDLANEHRVVIGTGHNGKRFSDTYVNELTVLARGGEKLITEDDFVLLDCGSRDIKFVQYKKGRLHDMGWNSECGASMGFTIELLARYYDLDYNELPVPERPFSVTCGVLGMSRIFDAVVSGIPEQEAVARFVMGIAINAYRFAGSPARLYLSGGLCDNPLFVQSFPCEVVLLGRYVLLTGLEVIFAKSKEMKIEE
;
A
#
# COMPACT_ATOMS: atom_id res chain seq x y z
N MET A 1 6.93 -16.20 -17.61
CA MET A 1 5.63 -16.44 -16.92
C MET A 1 5.39 -15.24 -16.05
N ILE A 2 4.26 -14.56 -16.24
CA ILE A 2 4.01 -13.27 -15.59
C ILE A 2 3.17 -13.48 -14.34
N LEU A 3 3.56 -12.83 -13.24
CA LEU A 3 2.77 -12.66 -12.03
C LEU A 3 2.30 -11.21 -11.93
N GLY A 4 1.13 -10.95 -11.34
CA GLY A 4 0.55 -9.61 -11.32
C GLY A 4 -0.19 -9.22 -10.04
N ASP A 5 0.13 -8.04 -9.50
CA ASP A 5 -0.67 -7.37 -8.50
C ASP A 5 -1.47 -6.23 -9.15
N PHE A 6 -2.78 -6.43 -9.28
CA PHE A 6 -3.67 -5.54 -10.02
C PHE A 6 -4.34 -4.53 -9.09
N GLY A 7 -3.60 -3.48 -8.75
CA GLY A 7 -4.09 -2.34 -7.99
C GLY A 7 -5.09 -1.47 -8.76
N THR A 8 -5.61 -0.43 -8.07
CA THR A 8 -6.61 0.48 -8.67
C THR A 8 -5.97 1.59 -9.51
N SER A 9 -4.94 2.27 -9.00
CA SER A 9 -4.21 3.29 -9.76
C SER A 9 -3.14 2.67 -10.66
N TYR A 10 -2.38 1.73 -10.11
CA TYR A 10 -1.27 1.07 -10.77
C TYR A 10 -1.35 -0.44 -10.56
N SER A 11 -1.01 -1.19 -11.60
CA SER A 11 -0.79 -2.63 -11.55
C SER A 11 0.69 -2.91 -11.71
N LYS A 12 1.18 -3.90 -10.95
CA LYS A 12 2.60 -4.24 -10.87
C LYS A 12 2.78 -5.67 -11.33
N PHE A 13 3.88 -5.93 -12.02
CA PHE A 13 4.12 -7.20 -12.70
C PHE A 13 5.57 -7.62 -12.55
N ILE A 14 5.80 -8.92 -12.65
CA ILE A 14 7.14 -9.48 -12.82
C ILE A 14 7.07 -10.63 -13.82
N ASP A 15 7.97 -10.62 -14.81
CA ASP A 15 8.08 -11.73 -15.77
C ASP A 15 9.23 -12.67 -15.38
N LEU A 16 8.86 -13.82 -14.82
CA LEU A 16 9.80 -14.85 -14.39
C LEU A 16 10.43 -15.64 -15.54
N SER A 17 10.08 -15.37 -16.81
CA SER A 17 10.84 -15.92 -17.95
C SER A 17 12.01 -15.04 -18.41
N ALA A 18 12.13 -13.81 -17.91
CA ALA A 18 13.27 -12.96 -18.21
C ALA A 18 14.56 -13.55 -17.62
N VAL A 19 15.70 -13.27 -18.26
CA VAL A 19 17.03 -13.69 -17.78
C VAL A 19 17.36 -13.04 -16.42
N ASP A 20 16.88 -11.81 -16.22
CA ASP A 20 16.93 -11.05 -14.97
C ASP A 20 15.53 -10.46 -14.70
N PRO A 21 14.65 -11.19 -13.99
CA PRO A 21 13.30 -10.73 -13.70
C PRO A 21 13.30 -9.46 -12.84
N GLN A 22 12.82 -8.36 -13.42
CA GLN A 22 12.68 -7.09 -12.71
C GLN A 22 11.19 -6.70 -12.63
N PRO A 23 10.71 -6.21 -11.48
CA PRO A 23 9.34 -5.75 -11.37
C PRO A 23 9.14 -4.48 -12.18
N TYR A 24 7.99 -4.37 -12.83
CA TYR A 24 7.59 -3.18 -13.59
C TYR A 24 6.14 -2.80 -13.28
N MET A 25 5.77 -1.58 -13.68
CA MET A 25 4.45 -1.01 -13.39
C MET A 25 3.77 -0.47 -14.63
N VAL A 26 2.44 -0.58 -14.63
CA VAL A 26 1.56 0.00 -15.64
C VAL A 26 0.43 0.71 -14.91
N ALA A 27 0.01 1.89 -15.37
CA ALA A 27 -1.20 2.51 -14.85
C ALA A 27 -2.39 1.60 -15.15
N SER A 28 -3.22 1.29 -14.15
CA SER A 28 -4.28 0.29 -14.30
C SER A 28 -5.31 0.67 -15.37
N LYS A 29 -5.48 1.96 -15.66
CA LYS A 29 -6.33 2.48 -16.74
C LYS A 29 -5.82 2.15 -18.15
N ASP A 30 -4.52 1.88 -18.30
CA ASP A 30 -3.87 1.61 -19.58
C ASP A 30 -3.73 0.10 -19.83
N LEU A 31 -4.27 -0.75 -18.94
CA LEU A 31 -4.29 -2.20 -19.12
C LEU A 31 -5.32 -2.62 -20.18
N ALA A 32 -4.84 -3.34 -21.19
CA ALA A 32 -5.69 -3.97 -22.19
C ALA A 32 -6.56 -5.07 -21.57
N ASN A 33 -7.78 -5.24 -22.08
CA ASN A 33 -8.75 -6.19 -21.53
C ASN A 33 -8.31 -7.66 -21.67
N GLU A 34 -7.47 -7.93 -22.67
CA GLU A 34 -6.86 -9.22 -22.97
C GLU A 34 -5.62 -9.53 -22.13
N HIS A 35 -5.13 -8.59 -21.31
CA HIS A 35 -3.97 -8.82 -20.47
C HIS A 35 -4.20 -10.01 -19.52
N ARG A 36 -3.26 -10.95 -19.44
CA ARG A 36 -3.38 -12.14 -18.58
C ARG A 36 -2.07 -12.47 -17.88
N VAL A 37 -2.17 -12.94 -16.65
CA VAL A 37 -1.06 -13.44 -15.83
C VAL A 37 -1.42 -14.80 -15.24
N VAL A 38 -0.39 -15.58 -14.88
CA VAL A 38 -0.59 -16.95 -14.37
C VAL A 38 -1.18 -16.92 -12.96
N ILE A 39 -0.57 -16.15 -12.07
CA ILE A 39 -1.09 -15.91 -10.72
C ILE A 39 -1.19 -14.41 -10.51
N GLY A 40 -2.31 -13.96 -9.94
CA GLY A 40 -2.48 -12.57 -9.58
C GLY A 40 -3.20 -12.33 -8.27
N THR A 41 -3.05 -11.10 -7.79
CA THR A 41 -3.72 -10.55 -6.61
C THR A 41 -4.18 -9.11 -6.89
N GLY A 42 -4.62 -8.40 -5.86
CA GLY A 42 -5.08 -7.03 -5.98
C GLY A 42 -6.57 -6.94 -6.31
N HIS A 43 -7.11 -5.73 -6.19
CA HIS A 43 -8.52 -5.44 -6.38
C HIS A 43 -9.09 -5.95 -7.71
N ASN A 44 -8.31 -5.81 -8.79
CA ASN A 44 -8.72 -6.22 -10.13
C ASN A 44 -8.18 -7.61 -10.52
N GLY A 45 -7.49 -8.32 -9.61
CA GLY A 45 -6.72 -9.52 -9.95
C GLY A 45 -7.54 -10.63 -10.57
N LYS A 46 -8.74 -10.90 -10.01
CA LYS A 46 -9.65 -11.96 -10.50
C LYS A 46 -9.99 -11.84 -11.99
N ARG A 47 -9.94 -10.62 -12.56
CA ARG A 47 -10.26 -10.38 -13.97
C ARG A 47 -9.12 -10.76 -14.92
N PHE A 48 -7.88 -10.68 -14.45
CA PHE A 48 -6.68 -10.74 -15.28
C PHE A 48 -5.76 -11.92 -14.94
N SER A 49 -6.08 -12.72 -13.92
CA SER A 49 -5.27 -13.87 -13.50
C SER A 49 -5.95 -15.20 -13.77
N ASP A 50 -5.20 -16.19 -14.23
CA ASP A 50 -5.68 -17.58 -14.32
C ASP A 50 -5.96 -18.14 -12.90
N THR A 51 -5.09 -17.82 -11.94
CA THR A 51 -5.27 -18.13 -10.52
C THR A 51 -5.22 -16.87 -9.68
N TYR A 52 -6.29 -16.59 -8.93
CA TYR A 52 -6.34 -15.47 -8.00
C TYR A 52 -5.96 -15.90 -6.58
N VAL A 53 -5.11 -15.12 -5.91
CA VAL A 53 -4.78 -15.31 -4.49
C VAL A 53 -5.18 -14.07 -3.68
N ASN A 54 -5.74 -14.30 -2.49
CA ASN A 54 -6.17 -13.24 -1.58
C ASN A 54 -5.00 -12.33 -1.18
N GLU A 55 -5.22 -11.01 -1.21
CA GLU A 55 -4.21 -9.99 -0.93
C GLU A 55 -3.57 -10.10 0.46
N LEU A 56 -4.32 -10.42 1.52
CA LEU A 56 -3.76 -10.60 2.86
C LEU A 56 -2.83 -11.80 2.92
N THR A 57 -3.19 -12.90 2.26
CA THR A 57 -2.33 -14.08 2.16
C THR A 57 -1.03 -13.74 1.44
N VAL A 58 -1.12 -13.03 0.31
CA VAL A 58 0.06 -12.62 -0.46
C VAL A 58 0.93 -11.66 0.35
N LEU A 59 0.32 -10.67 1.03
CA LEU A 59 1.03 -9.72 1.89
C LEU A 59 1.77 -10.42 3.02
N ALA A 60 1.12 -11.37 3.70
CA ALA A 60 1.75 -12.16 4.76
C ALA A 60 2.97 -12.94 4.24
N ARG A 61 2.87 -13.58 3.06
CA ARG A 61 4.00 -14.30 2.44
C ARG A 61 5.12 -13.38 1.98
N GLY A 62 4.78 -12.20 1.45
CA GLY A 62 5.77 -11.19 1.09
C GLY A 62 6.52 -10.67 2.32
N GLY A 63 5.79 -10.36 3.40
CA GLY A 63 6.38 -9.96 4.67
C GLY A 63 7.31 -11.01 5.27
N GLU A 64 6.84 -12.27 5.35
CA GLU A 64 7.63 -13.42 5.83
C GLU A 64 8.93 -13.63 5.03
N LYS A 65 8.94 -13.27 3.74
CA LYS A 65 10.12 -13.40 2.88
C LYS A 65 11.11 -12.23 3.03
N LEU A 66 10.61 -11.02 3.25
CA LEU A 66 11.40 -9.78 3.22
C LEU A 66 11.88 -9.32 4.61
N ILE A 67 11.13 -9.63 5.66
CA ILE A 67 11.41 -9.18 7.02
C ILE A 67 12.09 -10.32 7.78
N THR A 68 13.25 -10.04 8.37
CA THR A 68 14.07 -11.05 9.06
C THR A 68 13.67 -11.26 10.52
N GLU A 69 12.97 -10.29 11.10
CA GLU A 69 12.51 -10.33 12.49
C GLU A 69 11.32 -11.28 12.68
N ASP A 70 11.28 -11.96 13.82
CA ASP A 70 10.18 -12.86 14.19
C ASP A 70 8.89 -12.12 14.64
N ASP A 71 9.07 -10.91 15.18
CA ASP A 71 8.01 -10.04 15.69
C ASP A 71 7.98 -8.76 14.86
N PHE A 72 6.95 -8.57 14.03
CA PHE A 72 6.81 -7.36 13.21
C PHE A 72 5.35 -7.02 12.92
N VAL A 73 5.12 -5.77 12.55
CA VAL A 73 3.87 -5.31 11.94
C VAL A 73 4.19 -4.75 10.57
N LEU A 74 3.55 -5.32 9.54
CA LEU A 74 3.63 -4.86 8.17
C LEU A 74 2.30 -4.24 7.80
N LEU A 75 2.31 -2.97 7.40
CA LEU A 75 1.18 -2.21 6.91
C LEU A 75 1.35 -1.94 5.42
N ASP A 76 0.43 -2.42 4.59
CA ASP A 76 0.33 -2.07 3.18
C ASP A 76 -0.69 -0.93 3.01
N CYS A 77 -0.23 0.17 2.43
CA CYS A 77 -1.03 1.37 2.17
C CYS A 77 -1.22 1.55 0.66
N GLY A 78 -2.37 1.10 0.17
CA GLY A 78 -2.76 1.21 -1.23
C GLY A 78 -3.50 2.50 -1.56
N SER A 79 -3.91 2.61 -2.83
CA SER A 79 -4.74 3.73 -3.28
C SER A 79 -6.15 3.70 -2.69
N ARG A 80 -6.69 2.49 -2.45
CA ARG A 80 -8.09 2.25 -2.10
C ARG A 80 -8.30 1.62 -0.73
N ASP A 81 -7.29 1.00 -0.16
CA ASP A 81 -7.43 0.32 1.12
C ASP A 81 -6.11 0.31 1.86
N ILE A 82 -6.20 -0.06 3.13
CA ILE A 82 -5.04 -0.33 3.96
C ILE A 82 -5.20 -1.73 4.56
N LYS A 83 -4.07 -2.43 4.69
CA LYS A 83 -4.03 -3.80 5.20
C LYS A 83 -2.87 -3.93 6.15
N PHE A 84 -3.04 -4.63 7.27
CA PHE A 84 -1.89 -4.99 8.09
C PHE A 84 -1.83 -6.50 8.30
N VAL A 85 -0.61 -6.98 8.51
CA VAL A 85 -0.33 -8.29 9.08
C VAL A 85 0.61 -8.10 10.26
N GLN A 86 0.34 -8.80 11.35
CA GLN A 86 1.18 -8.80 12.54
C GLN A 86 1.70 -10.22 12.78
N TYR A 87 3.01 -10.32 12.98
CA TYR A 87 3.69 -11.54 13.33
C TYR A 87 4.17 -11.48 14.79
N LYS A 88 4.08 -12.61 15.48
CA LYS A 88 4.68 -12.84 16.80
C LYS A 88 5.29 -14.23 16.83
N LYS A 89 6.53 -14.33 17.29
CA LYS A 89 7.35 -15.55 17.38
C LYS A 89 7.42 -16.29 16.04
N GLY A 90 7.63 -15.53 14.96
CA GLY A 90 7.74 -16.04 13.60
C GLY A 90 6.42 -16.59 13.04
N ARG A 91 5.28 -16.28 13.66
CA ARG A 91 3.96 -16.76 13.24
C ARG A 91 2.99 -15.60 13.06
N LEU A 92 2.15 -15.71 12.03
CA LEU A 92 1.05 -14.80 11.81
C LEU A 92 0.12 -14.81 13.02
N HIS A 93 -0.01 -13.66 13.67
CA HIS A 93 -0.75 -13.47 14.90
C HIS A 93 -2.08 -12.76 14.67
N ASP A 94 -2.08 -11.71 13.85
CA ASP A 94 -3.26 -10.93 13.52
C ASP A 94 -3.18 -10.35 12.11
N MET A 95 -4.32 -10.02 11.52
CA MET A 95 -4.40 -9.33 10.24
C MET A 95 -5.68 -8.49 10.17
N GLY A 96 -5.60 -7.36 9.47
CA GLY A 96 -6.75 -6.50 9.25
C GLY A 96 -6.77 -5.96 7.84
N TRP A 97 -7.97 -5.76 7.31
CA TRP A 97 -8.20 -5.08 6.04
C TRP A 97 -9.30 -4.05 6.23
N ASN A 98 -8.98 -2.79 5.93
CA ASN A 98 -9.96 -1.71 5.90
C ASN A 98 -10.16 -1.22 4.45
N SER A 99 -11.26 -1.67 3.84
CA SER A 99 -11.68 -1.31 2.48
C SER A 99 -12.73 -0.20 2.41
N GLU A 100 -13.31 0.21 3.55
CA GLU A 100 -14.44 1.15 3.60
C GLU A 100 -14.02 2.57 4.00
N CYS A 101 -13.19 2.71 5.04
CA CYS A 101 -12.78 4.00 5.60
C CYS A 101 -11.35 4.37 5.17
N GLY A 102 -10.50 3.37 4.91
CA GLY A 102 -9.26 3.51 4.13
C GLY A 102 -9.51 3.73 2.63
N ALA A 103 -10.78 3.68 2.20
CA ALA A 103 -11.25 3.95 0.85
C ALA A 103 -10.68 5.27 0.33
N SER A 104 -9.81 5.16 -0.66
CA SER A 104 -9.24 6.27 -1.41
C SER A 104 -8.15 7.08 -0.69
N MET A 105 -7.56 6.62 0.43
CA MET A 105 -6.55 7.44 1.14
C MET A 105 -5.35 7.81 0.26
N GLY A 106 -4.71 6.83 -0.38
CA GLY A 106 -3.61 7.11 -1.30
C GLY A 106 -4.07 7.88 -2.54
N PHE A 107 -5.25 7.56 -3.08
CA PHE A 107 -5.82 8.26 -4.23
C PHE A 107 -6.14 9.73 -3.93
N THR A 108 -6.69 10.04 -2.76
CA THR A 108 -7.02 11.40 -2.32
C THR A 108 -5.76 12.22 -2.11
N ILE A 109 -4.72 11.65 -1.51
CA ILE A 109 -3.41 12.30 -1.38
C ILE A 109 -2.86 12.65 -2.77
N GLU A 110 -2.90 11.72 -3.72
CA GLU A 110 -2.47 11.98 -5.10
C GLU A 110 -3.34 13.02 -5.82
N LEU A 111 -4.67 12.97 -5.62
CA LEU A 111 -5.62 13.92 -6.19
C LEU A 111 -5.37 15.35 -5.68
N LEU A 112 -5.15 15.51 -4.37
CA LEU A 112 -4.89 16.81 -3.75
C LEU A 112 -3.58 17.42 -4.26
N ALA A 113 -2.54 16.60 -4.44
CA ALA A 113 -1.29 17.07 -5.04
C ALA A 113 -1.50 17.65 -6.44
N ARG A 114 -2.27 16.94 -7.28
CA ARG A 114 -2.56 17.43 -8.64
C ARG A 114 -3.48 18.65 -8.65
N TYR A 115 -4.45 18.70 -7.73
CA TYR A 115 -5.43 19.78 -7.68
C TYR A 115 -4.83 21.11 -7.22
N TYR A 116 -3.95 21.06 -6.21
CA TYR A 116 -3.27 22.24 -5.65
C TYR A 116 -1.83 22.43 -6.18
N ASP A 117 -1.41 21.64 -7.17
CA ASP A 117 -0.06 21.65 -7.74
C ASP A 117 1.04 21.57 -6.67
N LEU A 118 0.96 20.55 -5.82
CA LEU A 118 1.85 20.34 -4.67
C LEU A 118 2.89 19.26 -4.94
N ASP A 119 4.13 19.52 -4.55
CA ASP A 119 5.17 18.50 -4.41
C ASP A 119 5.33 18.09 -2.93
N TYR A 120 4.96 16.85 -2.61
CA TYR A 120 5.09 16.32 -1.25
C TYR A 120 6.54 16.18 -0.78
N ASN A 121 7.53 16.22 -1.68
CA ASN A 121 8.94 16.26 -1.30
C ASN A 121 9.35 17.60 -0.66
N GLU A 122 8.60 18.67 -0.93
CA GLU A 122 8.90 20.02 -0.46
C GLU A 122 8.04 20.43 0.75
N LEU A 123 6.98 19.68 1.05
CA LEU A 123 6.08 19.99 2.15
C LEU A 123 6.65 19.53 3.50
N PRO A 124 6.77 20.43 4.50
CA PRO A 124 7.21 20.04 5.83
C PRO A 124 6.11 19.25 6.56
N VAL A 125 6.53 18.39 7.49
CA VAL A 125 5.60 17.75 8.43
C VAL A 125 4.96 18.83 9.31
N PRO A 126 3.63 18.93 9.36
CA PRO A 126 2.96 19.96 10.14
C PRO A 126 2.98 19.62 11.63
N GLU A 127 2.82 20.64 12.48
CA GLU A 127 2.80 20.43 13.94
C GLU A 127 1.56 19.66 14.42
N ARG A 128 0.42 19.84 13.74
CA ARG A 128 -0.87 19.29 14.19
C ARG A 128 -1.68 18.69 13.04
N PRO A 129 -2.13 17.43 13.13
CA PRO A 129 -2.94 16.82 12.09
C PRO A 129 -4.36 17.40 12.09
N PHE A 130 -5.07 17.21 10.98
CA PHE A 130 -6.53 17.19 11.05
C PHE A 130 -7.01 15.90 11.68
N SER A 131 -8.10 15.97 12.45
CA SER A 131 -8.83 14.78 12.87
C SER A 131 -9.58 14.23 11.67
N VAL A 132 -8.98 13.25 11.00
CA VAL A 132 -9.61 12.56 9.86
C VAL A 132 -10.32 11.33 10.38
N THR A 133 -11.65 11.26 10.27
CA THR A 133 -12.39 10.01 10.56
C THR A 133 -12.69 9.23 9.28
N CYS A 134 -12.73 9.93 8.15
CA CYS A 134 -12.96 9.40 6.81
C CYS A 134 -12.27 10.35 5.83
N GLY A 135 -11.68 9.83 4.74
CA GLY A 135 -11.00 10.65 3.73
C GLY A 135 -11.89 11.78 3.19
N VAL A 136 -13.18 11.55 3.01
CA VAL A 136 -14.15 12.56 2.54
C VAL A 136 -14.34 13.69 3.56
N LEU A 137 -14.50 13.35 4.84
CA LEU A 137 -14.63 14.34 5.91
C LEU A 137 -13.31 15.07 6.17
N GLY A 138 -12.17 14.42 5.92
CA GLY A 138 -10.87 15.08 5.98
C GLY A 138 -10.68 16.07 4.84
N MET A 139 -11.17 15.79 3.62
CA MET A 139 -11.15 16.76 2.52
C MET A 139 -11.99 18.00 2.82
N SER A 140 -13.15 17.86 3.46
CA SER A 140 -13.94 19.04 3.84
C SER A 140 -13.17 19.98 4.77
N ARG A 141 -12.36 19.43 5.69
CA ARG A 141 -11.49 20.21 6.59
C ARG A 141 -10.44 21.00 5.83
N ILE A 142 -9.93 20.48 4.72
CA ILE A 142 -8.97 21.20 3.86
C ILE A 142 -9.66 22.44 3.29
N PHE A 143 -10.86 22.28 2.71
CA PHE A 143 -11.61 23.40 2.16
C PHE A 143 -11.96 24.46 3.22
N ASP A 144 -12.43 24.03 4.40
CA ASP A 144 -12.73 24.94 5.51
C ASP A 144 -11.49 25.73 5.94
N ALA A 145 -10.33 25.07 6.02
CA ALA A 145 -9.06 25.69 6.38
C ALA A 145 -8.60 26.72 5.35
N VAL A 146 -8.66 26.36 4.06
CA VAL A 146 -8.28 27.25 2.95
C VAL A 146 -9.18 28.49 2.90
N VAL A 147 -10.49 28.32 3.02
CA VAL A 147 -11.45 29.45 3.09
C VAL A 147 -11.18 30.34 4.30
N SER A 148 -10.69 29.76 5.40
CA SER A 148 -10.29 30.50 6.61
C SER A 148 -8.91 31.17 6.50
N GLY A 149 -8.25 31.09 5.34
CA GLY A 149 -6.97 31.74 5.05
C GLY A 149 -5.73 30.91 5.37
N ILE A 150 -5.87 29.62 5.71
CA ILE A 150 -4.72 28.71 5.86
C ILE A 150 -4.19 28.34 4.48
N PRO A 151 -2.86 28.39 4.22
CA PRO A 151 -2.30 27.97 2.95
C PRO A 151 -2.66 26.52 2.60
N GLU A 152 -2.88 26.27 1.31
CA GLU A 152 -3.26 24.95 0.78
C GLU A 152 -2.23 23.88 1.15
N GLN A 153 -0.95 24.24 1.07
CA GLN A 153 0.20 23.41 1.46
C GLN A 153 0.06 22.92 2.90
N GLU A 154 -0.24 23.83 3.83
CA GLU A 154 -0.40 23.50 5.24
C GLU A 154 -1.67 22.66 5.46
N ALA A 155 -2.80 23.05 4.86
CA ALA A 155 -4.06 22.32 5.02
C ALA A 155 -3.95 20.87 4.51
N VAL A 156 -3.35 20.67 3.34
CA VAL A 156 -3.12 19.33 2.78
C VAL A 156 -2.12 18.55 3.64
N ALA A 157 -1.05 19.17 4.12
CA ALA A 157 -0.08 18.49 4.97
C ALA A 157 -0.71 17.99 6.28
N ARG A 158 -1.56 18.80 6.90
CA ARG A 158 -2.30 18.42 8.12
C ARG A 158 -3.27 17.27 7.86
N PHE A 159 -3.88 17.21 6.68
CA PHE A 159 -4.67 16.07 6.25
C PHE A 159 -3.81 14.81 6.09
N VAL A 160 -2.69 14.87 5.36
CA VAL A 160 -1.76 13.74 5.16
C VAL A 160 -1.26 13.18 6.50
N MET A 161 -0.90 14.04 7.44
CA MET A 161 -0.50 13.61 8.79
C MET A 161 -1.64 12.89 9.53
N GLY A 162 -2.88 13.37 9.40
CA GLY A 162 -4.06 12.71 9.95
C GLY A 162 -4.29 11.31 9.37
N ILE A 163 -4.09 11.14 8.06
CA ILE A 163 -4.15 9.82 7.39
C ILE A 163 -3.07 8.88 7.94
N ALA A 164 -1.82 9.33 8.07
CA ALA A 164 -0.73 8.52 8.61
C ALA A 164 -1.01 8.05 10.04
N ILE A 165 -1.52 8.94 10.91
CA ILE A 165 -1.89 8.60 12.30
C ILE A 165 -3.02 7.57 12.35
N ASN A 166 -4.00 7.65 11.45
CA ASN A 166 -5.07 6.65 11.37
C ASN A 166 -4.54 5.29 10.91
N ALA A 167 -3.68 5.28 9.91
CA ALA A 167 -3.06 4.05 9.40
C ALA A 167 -2.19 3.39 10.49
N TYR A 168 -1.44 4.19 11.24
CA TYR A 168 -0.70 3.77 12.43
C TYR A 168 -1.60 3.14 13.51
N ARG A 169 -2.71 3.81 13.85
CA ARG A 169 -3.67 3.29 14.84
C ARG A 169 -4.35 2.01 14.37
N PHE A 170 -4.70 1.94 13.08
CA PHE A 170 -5.26 0.75 12.46
C PHE A 170 -4.31 -0.44 12.54
N ALA A 171 -3.00 -0.22 12.39
CA ALA A 171 -1.95 -1.23 12.56
C ALA A 171 -1.65 -1.58 14.03
N GLY A 172 -2.44 -1.11 15.00
CA GLY A 172 -2.26 -1.41 16.42
C GLY A 172 -1.23 -0.55 17.15
N SER A 173 -0.83 0.58 16.56
CA SER A 173 0.14 1.53 17.15
C SER A 173 1.48 0.90 17.59
N PRO A 174 2.20 0.20 16.69
CA PRO A 174 3.45 -0.48 17.05
C PRO A 174 4.62 0.50 17.23
N ALA A 175 5.62 0.13 18.04
CA ALA A 175 6.83 0.96 18.19
C ALA A 175 7.64 1.09 16.88
N ARG A 176 7.61 0.05 16.04
CA ARG A 176 8.24 -0.01 14.72
C ARG A 176 7.25 -0.60 13.71
N LEU A 177 7.22 -0.05 12.50
CA LEU A 177 6.30 -0.41 11.43
C LEU A 177 7.05 -0.67 10.12
N TYR A 178 6.74 -1.76 9.44
CA TYR A 178 7.16 -1.96 8.05
C TYR A 178 6.07 -1.44 7.14
N LEU A 179 6.42 -0.56 6.21
CA LEU A 179 5.47 0.06 5.29
C LEU A 179 5.64 -0.52 3.88
N SER A 180 4.53 -0.92 3.28
CA SER A 180 4.41 -1.34 1.90
C SER A 180 3.39 -0.49 1.15
N GLY A 181 3.46 -0.51 -0.17
CA GLY A 181 2.47 0.10 -1.06
C GLY A 181 2.93 1.42 -1.66
N GLY A 182 2.03 2.07 -2.41
CA GLY A 182 2.37 3.25 -3.21
C GLY A 182 2.73 4.48 -2.38
N LEU A 183 2.23 4.57 -1.15
CA LEU A 183 2.53 5.70 -0.25
C LEU A 183 3.93 5.64 0.38
N CYS A 184 4.71 4.58 0.15
CA CYS A 184 6.13 4.57 0.54
C CYS A 184 6.93 5.69 -0.14
N ASP A 185 6.51 6.11 -1.34
CA ASP A 185 7.20 7.13 -2.13
C ASP A 185 6.70 8.56 -1.80
N ASN A 186 5.86 8.71 -0.78
CA ASN A 186 5.38 10.01 -0.30
C ASN A 186 6.09 10.37 1.01
N PRO A 187 7.13 11.23 0.98
CA PRO A 187 7.95 11.50 2.16
C PRO A 187 7.17 12.18 3.28
N LEU A 188 6.24 13.08 2.97
CA LEU A 188 5.38 13.72 3.96
C LEU A 188 4.53 12.69 4.72
N PHE A 189 3.95 11.72 4.02
CA PHE A 189 3.18 10.63 4.63
C PHE A 189 4.07 9.75 5.51
N VAL A 190 5.24 9.34 5.01
CA VAL A 190 6.19 8.49 5.74
C VAL A 190 6.70 9.18 7.01
N GLN A 191 7.07 10.45 6.93
CA GLN A 191 7.59 11.21 8.08
C GLN A 191 6.50 11.59 9.09
N SER A 192 5.22 11.48 8.70
CA SER A 192 4.09 11.76 9.60
C SER A 192 3.76 10.62 10.57
N PHE A 193 4.37 9.45 10.44
CA PHE A 193 4.15 8.35 11.37
C PHE A 193 4.79 8.65 12.74
N PRO A 194 4.09 8.40 13.86
CA PRO A 194 4.61 8.64 15.20
C PRO A 194 5.47 7.47 15.73
N CYS A 195 6.11 6.72 14.84
CA CYS A 195 6.91 5.52 15.13
C CYS A 195 8.08 5.40 14.15
N GLU A 196 9.00 4.48 14.42
CA GLU A 196 10.02 4.11 13.44
C GLU A 196 9.37 3.39 12.25
N VAL A 197 9.66 3.85 11.03
CA VAL A 197 9.14 3.25 9.78
C VAL A 197 10.28 2.68 8.95
N VAL A 198 10.14 1.41 8.55
CA VAL A 198 11.03 0.74 7.59
C VAL A 198 10.28 0.56 6.28
N LEU A 199 10.81 1.13 5.19
CA LEU A 199 10.16 1.08 3.87
C LEU A 199 10.53 -0.22 3.15
N LEU A 200 9.52 -1.00 2.76
CA LEU A 200 9.66 -2.16 1.87
C LEU A 200 9.33 -1.85 0.41
N GLY A 201 8.80 -0.64 0.15
CA GLY A 201 8.39 -0.19 -1.17
C GLY A 201 7.08 -0.84 -1.64
N ARG A 202 6.87 -0.82 -2.95
CA ARG A 202 5.56 -1.12 -3.57
C ARG A 202 5.41 -2.54 -4.13
N TYR A 203 6.42 -3.39 -3.97
CA TYR A 203 6.48 -4.71 -4.63
C TYR A 203 6.36 -5.91 -3.67
N VAL A 204 6.06 -5.69 -2.39
CA VAL A 204 5.90 -6.78 -1.39
C VAL A 204 4.88 -7.83 -1.83
N LEU A 205 3.79 -7.40 -2.47
CA LEU A 205 2.78 -8.33 -3.01
C LEU A 205 3.31 -9.19 -4.16
N LEU A 206 4.21 -8.67 -5.01
CA LEU A 206 4.86 -9.50 -6.03
C LEU A 206 5.77 -10.54 -5.39
N THR A 207 6.56 -10.15 -4.39
CA THR A 207 7.40 -11.09 -3.64
C THR A 207 6.57 -12.20 -2.99
N GLY A 208 5.40 -11.86 -2.43
CA GLY A 208 4.46 -12.85 -1.90
C GLY A 208 3.95 -13.82 -2.96
N LEU A 209 3.60 -13.32 -4.16
CA LEU A 209 3.18 -14.15 -5.29
C LEU A 209 4.29 -15.08 -5.77
N GLU A 210 5.55 -14.62 -5.82
CA GLU A 210 6.71 -15.44 -6.19
C GLU A 210 6.89 -16.62 -5.22
N VAL A 211 6.77 -16.38 -3.91
CA VAL A 211 6.83 -17.44 -2.88
C VAL A 211 5.73 -18.48 -3.08
N ILE A 212 4.50 -18.03 -3.36
CA ILE A 212 3.35 -18.92 -3.59
C ILE A 212 3.54 -19.71 -4.87
N PHE A 213 4.01 -19.06 -5.94
CA PHE A 213 4.28 -19.68 -7.22
C PHE A 213 5.37 -20.76 -7.12
N ALA A 214 6.48 -20.49 -6.42
CA ALA A 214 7.56 -21.46 -6.20
C ALA A 214 7.05 -22.72 -5.49
N LYS A 215 6.30 -22.56 -4.39
CA LYS A 215 5.70 -23.70 -3.65
C LYS A 215 4.73 -24.51 -4.51
N SER A 216 3.95 -23.84 -5.37
CA SER A 216 3.01 -24.53 -6.28
C SER A 216 3.70 -25.41 -7.32
N LYS A 217 4.96 -25.11 -7.68
CA LYS A 217 5.76 -25.95 -8.57
C LYS A 217 6.37 -27.13 -7.85
N GLU A 218 6.88 -26.94 -6.64
CA GLU A 218 7.46 -28.02 -5.83
C GLU A 218 6.45 -29.14 -5.60
N MET A 219 5.22 -28.79 -5.21
CA MET A 219 4.13 -29.77 -5.02
C MET A 219 3.77 -30.56 -6.28
N LYS A 220 3.94 -29.98 -7.48
CA LYS A 220 3.65 -30.64 -8.76
C LYS A 220 4.78 -31.54 -9.26
N ILE A 221 5.97 -31.45 -8.67
CA ILE A 221 7.11 -32.32 -9.00
C ILE A 221 7.11 -33.58 -8.12
N GLU A 222 6.42 -33.53 -6.98
CA GLU A 222 6.27 -34.65 -6.04
C GLU A 222 5.07 -35.58 -6.35
N GLU A 223 4.19 -35.19 -7.29
CA GLU A 223 3.09 -36.02 -7.84
C GLU A 223 3.49 -36.73 -9.14
#